data_AF-A0A539EN79-F1
#
_entry.id   AF-A0A539EN79-F1
#
_cell.length_a   1.000
_cell.length_b   1.000
_cell.length_c   1.000
_cell.angle_alpha   90.00
_cell.angle_beta   90.00
_cell.angle_gamma   90.00
#
_symmetry.space_group_name_H-M   'P 1'
#
loop_
_entity.id
_entity.type
_entity.pdbx_description
1 polymer ?
#
loop_
_entity_poly.entity_id
_entity_poly.type
_entity_poly.pdbx_seq_one_letter_code
_entity_poly.pdbx_strand_id
1 'polypeptide(L)'
;MEKNALLLLMLVRGLSQSDLARLAGVSRQAVSLWFKGGGSADMRVSHLLNLCRGLGLGVDDVVAPLPKLPPETERAMRVDYLWDALYPDLPALGAALARQDDKALARLVQADGLYRAAAAVGTAVWERFPVYKRHIKPQRREGLERIWELEKSPA
;
A
#
# COMPACT_ATOMS: atom_id res chain seq x y z
N MET A 1 17.40 -2.50 4.36
CA MET A 1 17.33 -1.47 3.31
C MET A 1 16.30 -0.46 3.78
N GLU A 2 16.72 0.74 4.20
CA GLU A 2 15.77 1.77 4.64
C GLU A 2 14.86 2.13 3.46
N LYS A 3 13.56 1.91 3.63
CA LYS A 3 12.59 2.23 2.59
C LYS A 3 12.36 3.74 2.63
N ASN A 4 12.74 4.39 1.54
CA ASN A 4 12.55 5.82 1.34
C ASN A 4 11.04 6.13 1.26
N ALA A 5 10.55 7.10 2.03
CA ALA A 5 9.15 7.55 2.02
C ALA A 5 8.65 7.88 0.59
N LEU A 6 9.53 8.40 -0.27
CA LEU A 6 9.21 8.62 -1.69
C LEU A 6 8.84 7.35 -2.45
N LEU A 7 9.52 6.23 -2.18
CA LEU A 7 9.23 4.97 -2.84
C LEU A 7 7.85 4.46 -2.42
N LEU A 8 7.49 4.61 -1.15
CA LEU A 8 6.17 4.26 -0.65
C LEU A 8 5.08 5.16 -1.24
N LEU A 9 5.33 6.47 -1.33
CA LEU A 9 4.42 7.40 -2.01
C LEU A 9 4.21 7.01 -3.47
N MET A 10 5.27 6.64 -4.19
CA MET A 10 5.15 6.13 -5.56
C MET A 10 4.25 4.91 -5.64
N LEU A 11 4.47 3.91 -4.77
CA LEU A 11 3.70 2.68 -4.79
C LEU A 11 2.21 2.95 -4.49
N VAL A 12 1.94 3.70 -3.41
CA VAL A 12 0.58 4.01 -2.95
C VAL A 12 -0.19 4.81 -3.99
N ARG A 13 0.43 5.82 -4.59
CA ARG A 13 -0.20 6.69 -5.61
C ARG A 13 -0.09 6.14 -7.03
N GLY A 14 0.59 5.01 -7.23
CA GLY A 14 0.83 4.44 -8.57
C GLY A 14 1.70 5.33 -9.47
N LEU A 15 2.60 6.14 -8.90
CA LEU A 15 3.44 7.07 -9.65
C LEU A 15 4.68 6.38 -10.21
N SER A 16 5.05 6.74 -11.44
CA SER A 16 6.33 6.37 -12.02
C SER A 16 7.43 7.37 -11.64
N GLN A 17 8.70 7.01 -11.88
CA GLN A 17 9.82 7.95 -11.73
C GLN A 17 9.69 9.16 -12.67
N SER A 18 9.05 8.97 -13.83
CA SER A 18 8.76 10.07 -14.76
C SER A 18 7.73 11.04 -14.20
N ASP A 19 6.75 10.55 -13.43
CA ASP A 19 5.77 11.41 -12.79
C ASP A 19 6.39 12.22 -11.65
N LEU A 20 7.23 11.59 -10.81
CA LEU A 20 8.02 12.31 -9.81
C LEU A 20 8.90 13.39 -10.44
N ALA A 21 9.55 13.08 -11.56
CA ALA A 21 10.40 14.03 -12.28
C ALA A 21 9.61 15.26 -12.74
N ARG A 22 8.40 15.02 -13.29
CA ARG A 22 7.48 16.08 -13.71
C ARG A 22 7.02 16.94 -12.52
N LEU A 23 6.66 16.32 -11.41
CA LEU A 23 6.18 17.02 -10.20
C LEU A 23 7.29 17.85 -9.53
N ALA A 24 8.52 17.33 -9.49
CA ALA A 24 9.65 18.02 -8.90
C ALA A 24 10.31 19.06 -9.83
N GLY A 25 10.00 19.03 -11.13
CA GLY A 25 10.61 19.89 -12.14
C GLY A 25 12.06 19.49 -12.48
N VAL A 26 12.35 18.18 -12.51
CA VAL A 26 13.70 17.64 -12.77
C VAL A 26 13.69 16.56 -13.85
N SER A 27 14.85 16.06 -14.25
CA SER A 27 14.96 14.93 -15.18
C SER A 27 14.69 13.58 -14.51
N ARG A 28 14.23 12.58 -15.28
CA ARG A 28 14.08 11.20 -14.80
C ARG A 28 15.41 10.62 -14.28
N GLN A 29 16.53 11.01 -14.87
CA GLN A 29 17.87 10.59 -14.42
C GLN A 29 18.19 11.13 -13.03
N ALA A 30 17.85 12.39 -12.74
CA ALA A 30 18.00 12.98 -11.41
C ALA A 30 17.17 12.21 -10.37
N VAL A 31 15.92 11.87 -10.70
CA VAL A 31 15.07 11.02 -9.84
C VAL A 31 15.71 9.64 -9.61
N SER A 32 16.28 9.01 -10.63
CA SER A 32 16.96 7.71 -10.48
C SER A 32 18.14 7.78 -9.50
N LEU A 33 18.89 8.89 -9.49
CA LEU A 33 19.99 9.11 -8.55
C LEU A 33 19.49 9.20 -7.10
N TRP A 34 18.33 9.82 -6.84
CA TRP A 34 17.74 9.90 -5.49
C TRP A 34 17.49 8.53 -4.85
N PHE A 35 17.26 7.49 -5.67
CA PHE A 35 17.02 6.12 -5.20
C PHE A 35 18.30 5.27 -5.10
N LYS A 36 19.38 5.64 -5.80
CA LYS A 36 20.65 4.88 -5.78
C LYS A 36 21.47 5.15 -4.51
N GLY A 37 21.34 6.32 -3.90
CA GLY A 37 22.12 6.75 -2.74
C GLY A 37 21.53 6.43 -1.35
N GLY A 38 20.56 5.51 -1.23
CA GLY A 38 19.94 5.19 0.07
C GLY A 38 18.91 6.21 0.57
N GLY A 39 18.65 7.29 -0.18
CA GLY A 39 17.53 8.19 0.05
C GLY A 39 17.91 9.66 0.04
N SER A 40 17.27 10.45 -0.83
CA SER A 40 17.24 11.93 -0.88
C SER A 40 18.55 12.72 -0.83
N ALA A 41 19.72 12.08 -0.73
CA ALA A 41 21.00 12.73 -0.43
C ALA A 41 21.38 13.84 -1.42
N ASP A 42 20.87 13.80 -2.66
CA ASP A 42 21.06 14.83 -3.70
C ASP A 42 19.80 15.65 -4.01
N MET A 43 18.74 15.53 -3.21
CA MET A 43 17.50 16.26 -3.44
C MET A 43 17.60 17.66 -2.84
N ARG A 44 17.64 18.66 -3.71
CA ARG A 44 17.53 20.06 -3.29
C ARG A 44 16.18 20.34 -2.66
N VAL A 45 16.16 21.22 -1.65
CA VAL A 45 14.93 21.68 -0.96
C VAL A 45 13.89 22.19 -1.96
N SER A 46 14.30 22.88 -3.04
CA SER A 46 13.39 23.35 -4.08
C SER A 46 12.65 22.22 -4.80
N HIS A 47 13.31 21.09 -5.07
CA HIS A 47 12.69 19.92 -5.71
C HIS A 47 11.70 19.25 -4.76
N LEU A 48 12.05 19.15 -3.47
CA LEU A 48 11.18 18.62 -2.44
C LEU A 48 9.92 19.48 -2.27
N LEU A 49 10.05 20.80 -2.21
CA LEU A 49 8.91 21.72 -2.11
C LEU A 49 7.99 21.63 -3.33
N ASN A 50 8.55 21.54 -4.54
CA ASN A 50 7.78 21.34 -5.76
C ASN A 50 7.01 20.02 -5.72
N LEU A 51 7.67 18.95 -5.28
CA LEU A 51 7.06 17.64 -5.14
C LEU A 51 5.91 17.64 -4.13
N CYS A 52 6.12 18.23 -2.94
CA CYS A 52 5.11 18.38 -1.91
C CYS A 52 3.88 19.14 -2.44
N ARG A 53 4.11 20.26 -3.14
CA ARG A 53 3.03 21.03 -3.79
C ARG A 53 2.29 20.21 -4.83
N GLY A 54 3.01 19.49 -5.68
CA GLY A 54 2.42 18.65 -6.72
C GLY A 54 1.63 17.45 -6.18
N LEU A 55 1.98 16.96 -4.98
CA LEU A 55 1.31 15.85 -4.31
C LEU A 55 0.21 16.30 -3.32
N GLY A 56 0.14 17.59 -2.99
CA GLY A 56 -0.73 18.10 -1.94
C GLY A 56 -0.36 17.60 -0.54
N LEU A 57 0.93 17.42 -0.28
CA LEU A 57 1.47 16.92 0.99
C LEU A 57 2.29 17.99 1.70
N GLY A 58 2.36 17.90 3.03
CA GLY A 58 3.33 18.66 3.82
C GLY A 58 4.74 18.10 3.61
N VAL A 59 5.75 18.93 3.88
CA VAL A 59 7.15 18.49 3.82
C VAL A 59 7.40 17.37 4.83
N ASP A 60 6.83 17.50 6.02
CA ASP A 60 6.95 16.51 7.10
C ASP A 60 6.41 15.14 6.68
N ASP A 61 5.33 15.08 5.90
CA ASP A 61 4.76 13.82 5.39
C ASP A 61 5.73 13.06 4.46
N VAL A 62 6.64 13.78 3.80
CA VAL A 62 7.58 13.22 2.82
C VAL A 62 8.93 12.88 3.45
N VAL A 63 9.36 13.64 4.46
CA VAL A 63 10.69 13.47 5.09
C VAL A 63 10.65 12.68 6.38
N ALA A 64 9.49 12.57 7.04
CA ALA A 64 9.38 11.81 8.28
C ALA A 64 9.79 10.35 8.04
N PRO A 65 10.62 9.77 8.93
CA PRO A 65 10.97 8.38 8.84
C PRO A 65 9.71 7.55 9.02
N LEU A 66 9.56 6.55 8.16
CA LEU A 66 8.45 5.61 8.28
C LEU A 66 8.58 4.83 9.59
N PRO A 67 7.46 4.56 10.29
CA PRO A 67 7.48 3.74 11.48
C PRO A 67 8.08 2.37 11.15
N LYS A 68 9.12 1.99 11.88
CA LYS A 68 9.74 0.66 11.77
C LYS A 68 8.94 -0.31 12.64
N LEU A 69 8.44 -1.38 12.02
CA LEU A 69 7.83 -2.47 12.76
C LEU A 69 8.91 -3.24 13.52
N PRO A 70 8.60 -3.79 14.72
CA PRO A 70 9.48 -4.73 15.39
C PRO A 70 9.79 -5.93 14.46
N PRO A 71 11.04 -6.46 14.45
CA PRO A 71 11.44 -7.52 13.52
C PRO A 71 10.56 -8.78 13.60
N GLU A 72 10.14 -9.15 14.81
CA GLU A 72 9.23 -10.27 15.06
C GLU A 72 7.85 -10.04 14.45
N THR A 73 7.30 -8.83 14.58
CA THR A 73 6.02 -8.45 13.99
C THR A 73 6.11 -8.46 12.47
N GLU A 74 7.18 -7.89 11.90
CA GLU A 74 7.39 -7.90 10.46
C GLU A 74 7.46 -9.34 9.92
N ARG A 75 8.18 -10.23 10.62
CA ARG A 75 8.29 -11.63 10.21
C ARG A 75 6.94 -12.35 10.25
N ALA A 76 6.16 -12.18 11.33
CA ALA A 76 4.83 -12.76 11.44
C ALA A 76 3.92 -12.29 10.30
N MET A 77 3.86 -10.97 10.06
CA MET A 77 3.08 -10.39 8.97
C MET A 77 3.51 -10.92 7.59
N ARG A 78 4.81 -11.13 7.35
CA ARG A 78 5.27 -11.71 6.07
C ARG A 78 4.76 -13.12 5.88
N VAL A 79 4.71 -13.94 6.93
CA VAL A 79 4.15 -15.30 6.87
C VAL A 79 2.64 -15.22 6.58
N ASP A 80 1.92 -14.38 7.31
CA ASP A 80 0.45 -14.32 7.22
C ASP A 80 -0.03 -13.75 5.89
N TYR A 81 0.67 -12.74 5.36
CA TYR A 81 0.21 -11.97 4.19
C TYR A 81 0.96 -12.25 2.89
N LEU A 82 2.17 -12.81 2.91
CA LEU A 82 3.01 -12.99 1.70
C LEU A 82 3.32 -14.47 1.37
N TRP A 83 2.55 -15.41 1.91
CA TRP A 83 2.81 -16.87 1.77
C TRP A 83 2.83 -17.42 0.33
N ASP A 84 2.23 -16.73 -0.65
CA ASP A 84 2.26 -17.14 -2.07
C ASP A 84 3.12 -16.24 -2.97
N ALA A 85 3.87 -15.30 -2.37
CA ALA A 85 4.69 -14.34 -3.09
C ALA A 85 3.95 -13.49 -4.14
N LEU A 86 2.61 -13.34 -4.03
CA LEU A 86 1.83 -12.48 -4.92
C LEU A 86 2.28 -11.01 -4.86
N TYR A 87 2.76 -10.60 -3.69
CA TYR A 87 3.40 -9.31 -3.47
C TYR A 87 4.85 -9.54 -3.01
N PRO A 88 5.80 -8.74 -3.48
CA PRO A 88 7.22 -8.93 -3.14
C PRO A 88 7.53 -8.63 -1.68
N ASP A 89 6.79 -7.70 -1.05
CA ASP A 89 6.95 -7.31 0.34
C ASP A 89 5.68 -6.66 0.93
N LEU A 90 5.69 -6.37 2.24
CA LEU A 90 4.56 -5.78 2.95
C LEU A 90 4.19 -4.36 2.43
N PRO A 91 5.14 -3.46 2.14
CA PRO A 91 4.81 -2.17 1.51
C PRO A 91 4.14 -2.28 0.15
N ALA A 92 4.53 -3.24 -0.69
CA ALA A 92 3.86 -3.47 -1.97
C ALA A 92 2.41 -3.94 -1.78
N LEU A 93 2.16 -4.83 -0.80
CA LEU A 93 0.80 -5.20 -0.41
C LEU A 93 0.02 -4.00 0.14
N GLY A 94 0.59 -3.22 1.06
CA GLY A 94 -0.04 -2.03 1.63
C GLY A 94 -0.40 -1.00 0.57
N ALA A 95 0.47 -0.77 -0.41
CA ALA A 95 0.18 0.08 -1.56
C ALA A 95 -0.92 -0.46 -2.47
N ALA A 96 -0.99 -1.78 -2.67
CA ALA A 96 -2.08 -2.40 -3.41
C ALA A 96 -3.43 -2.25 -2.66
N LEU A 97 -3.42 -2.42 -1.33
CA LEU A 97 -4.59 -2.18 -0.46
C LEU A 97 -5.05 -0.72 -0.51
N ALA A 98 -4.12 0.23 -0.46
CA ALA A 98 -4.44 1.66 -0.56
C ALA A 98 -5.10 2.03 -1.91
N ARG A 99 -4.80 1.25 -2.96
CA ARG A 99 -5.43 1.37 -4.30
C ARG A 99 -6.67 0.51 -4.47
N GLN A 100 -7.13 -0.15 -3.41
CA GLN A 100 -8.28 -1.06 -3.41
C GLN A 100 -8.18 -2.18 -4.46
N ASP A 101 -6.95 -2.67 -4.69
CA ASP A 101 -6.71 -3.80 -5.59
C ASP A 101 -7.46 -5.05 -5.10
N ASP A 102 -8.21 -5.69 -6.00
CA ASP A 102 -9.09 -6.82 -5.64
C ASP A 102 -8.30 -7.99 -5.04
N LYS A 103 -7.11 -8.29 -5.58
CA LYS A 103 -6.31 -9.40 -5.05
C LYS A 103 -5.74 -9.07 -3.67
N ALA A 104 -5.41 -7.80 -3.42
CA ALA A 104 -4.92 -7.34 -2.13
C ALA A 104 -6.02 -7.40 -1.06
N LEU A 105 -7.22 -6.92 -1.40
CA LEU A 105 -8.40 -7.02 -0.53
C LEU A 105 -8.72 -8.48 -0.22
N ALA A 106 -8.71 -9.36 -1.23
CA ALA A 106 -8.91 -10.78 -1.03
C ALA A 106 -7.85 -11.41 -0.13
N ARG A 107 -6.57 -11.00 -0.25
CA ARG A 107 -5.48 -11.46 0.64
C ARG A 107 -5.71 -11.05 2.08
N LEU A 108 -6.02 -9.77 2.32
CA LEU A 108 -6.25 -9.26 3.67
C LEU A 108 -7.44 -9.98 4.33
N VAL A 109 -8.55 -10.16 3.59
CA VAL A 109 -9.73 -10.89 4.08
C VAL A 109 -9.43 -12.39 4.28
N GLN A 110 -8.60 -12.99 3.44
CA GLN A 110 -8.14 -14.36 3.64
C GLN A 110 -7.26 -14.54 4.86
N ALA A 111 -6.55 -13.51 5.33
CA ALA A 111 -5.77 -13.60 6.56
C ALA A 111 -6.69 -13.31 7.77
N ASP A 112 -7.36 -12.17 7.76
CA ASP A 112 -7.94 -11.58 8.96
C ASP A 112 -9.47 -11.69 9.05
N GLY A 113 -10.14 -12.10 7.97
CA GLY A 113 -11.60 -12.07 7.85
C GLY A 113 -12.13 -10.67 7.51
N LEU A 114 -13.45 -10.57 7.29
CA LEU A 114 -14.09 -9.35 6.79
C LEU A 114 -14.02 -8.17 7.77
N TYR A 115 -14.35 -8.38 9.04
CA TYR A 115 -14.40 -7.29 10.03
C TYR A 115 -13.03 -6.65 10.30
N ARG A 116 -11.99 -7.47 10.53
CA ARG A 116 -10.64 -6.96 10.76
C ARG A 116 -10.07 -6.30 9.51
N ALA A 117 -10.31 -6.87 8.34
CA ALA A 117 -9.94 -6.24 7.08
C ALA A 117 -10.63 -4.87 6.91
N ALA A 118 -11.94 -4.79 7.19
CA ALA A 118 -12.70 -3.54 7.08
C ALA A 118 -12.22 -2.48 8.09
N ALA A 119 -11.85 -2.90 9.30
CA ALA A 119 -11.24 -1.99 10.27
C ALA A 119 -9.89 -1.43 9.78
N ALA A 120 -9.13 -2.20 8.98
CA ALA A 120 -7.84 -1.79 8.46
C ALA A 120 -7.91 -0.90 7.20
N VAL A 121 -8.82 -1.19 6.26
CA VAL A 121 -8.85 -0.52 4.93
C VAL A 121 -10.20 0.09 4.55
N GLY A 122 -11.18 0.08 5.47
CA GLY A 122 -12.46 0.76 5.34
C GLY A 122 -13.55 -0.03 4.61
N THR A 123 -14.62 0.68 4.20
CA THR A 123 -15.85 0.10 3.63
C THR A 123 -15.65 -0.59 2.28
N ALA A 124 -14.54 -0.32 1.60
CA ALA A 124 -14.16 -0.97 0.35
C ALA A 124 -14.15 -2.51 0.45
N VAL A 125 -13.85 -3.05 1.63
CA VAL A 125 -13.96 -4.49 1.92
C VAL A 125 -15.40 -4.96 1.68
N TRP A 126 -16.38 -4.30 2.28
CA TRP A 126 -17.79 -4.69 2.15
C TRP A 126 -18.37 -4.40 0.76
N GLU A 127 -18.07 -3.22 0.22
CA GLU A 127 -18.62 -2.76 -1.06
C GLU A 127 -18.11 -3.58 -2.25
N ARG A 128 -16.82 -3.95 -2.24
CA ARG A 128 -16.18 -4.66 -3.35
C ARG A 128 -16.17 -6.18 -3.19
N PHE A 129 -16.68 -6.71 -2.07
CA PHE A 129 -16.67 -8.15 -1.79
C PHE A 129 -17.22 -9.01 -2.95
N PRO A 130 -18.34 -8.66 -3.62
CA PRO A 130 -18.84 -9.43 -4.76
C PRO A 130 -17.81 -9.57 -5.90
N VAL A 131 -16.94 -8.58 -6.07
CA VAL A 131 -15.93 -8.55 -7.14
C VAL A 131 -14.70 -9.37 -6.73
N TYR A 132 -14.13 -9.09 -5.56
CA TYR A 132 -12.86 -9.70 -5.18
C TYR A 132 -12.99 -11.11 -4.58
N LYS A 133 -14.18 -11.54 -4.14
CA LYS A 133 -14.39 -12.88 -3.54
C LYS A 133 -13.94 -14.02 -4.44
N ARG A 134 -13.91 -13.82 -5.77
CA ARG A 134 -13.39 -14.79 -6.75
C ARG A 134 -11.91 -15.14 -6.53
N HIS A 135 -11.14 -14.24 -5.93
CA HIS A 135 -9.74 -14.44 -5.57
C HIS A 135 -9.58 -15.14 -4.21
N ILE A 136 -10.69 -15.36 -3.47
CA ILE A 136 -10.68 -16.05 -2.20
C ILE A 136 -10.70 -17.57 -2.42
N LYS A 137 -9.87 -18.34 -1.69
CA LYS A 137 -9.87 -19.81 -1.72
C LYS A 137 -11.28 -20.35 -1.44
N PRO A 138 -11.77 -21.33 -2.23
CA PRO A 138 -13.14 -21.81 -2.13
C PRO A 138 -13.58 -22.17 -0.70
N GLN A 139 -12.73 -22.88 0.04
CA GLN A 139 -13.05 -23.35 1.40
C GLN A 139 -13.35 -22.20 2.38
N ARG A 140 -12.71 -21.04 2.21
CA ARG A 140 -12.92 -19.88 3.08
C ARG A 140 -14.02 -18.95 2.56
N ARG A 141 -14.32 -19.00 1.25
CA ARG A 141 -15.26 -18.08 0.60
C ARG A 141 -16.68 -18.25 1.12
N GLU A 142 -17.18 -19.47 1.24
CA GLU A 142 -18.57 -19.74 1.62
C GLU A 142 -18.92 -19.13 2.99
N GLY A 143 -18.05 -19.30 3.99
CA GLY A 143 -18.26 -18.69 5.32
C GLY A 143 -18.24 -17.16 5.27
N LEU A 144 -17.37 -16.57 4.45
CA LEU A 144 -17.31 -15.12 4.28
C LEU A 144 -18.52 -14.56 3.51
N GLU A 145 -19.05 -15.31 2.54
CA GLU A 145 -20.28 -14.93 1.83
C GLU A 145 -21.46 -14.85 2.78
N ARG A 146 -21.64 -15.84 3.67
CA ARG A 146 -22.67 -15.79 4.71
C ARG A 146 -22.53 -14.57 5.63
N ILE A 147 -21.32 -14.28 6.09
CA ILE A 147 -21.05 -13.10 6.93
C ILE A 147 -21.40 -11.81 6.18
N TRP A 148 -21.02 -11.71 4.91
CA TRP A 148 -21.32 -10.55 4.07
C TRP A 148 -22.83 -10.36 3.83
N GLU A 149 -23.57 -11.45 3.60
CA GLU A 149 -25.03 -11.40 3.42
C GLU A 149 -25.76 -10.93 4.69
N LEU A 150 -25.33 -11.41 5.86
CA LEU A 150 -25.87 -10.99 7.16
C LEU A 150 -25.63 -9.51 7.42
N GLU A 151 -24.43 -8.99 7.11
CA GLU A 151 -24.11 -7.57 7.25
C GLU A 151 -24.97 -6.68 6.34
N LYS A 152 -25.34 -7.17 5.14
CA LYS A 152 -26.18 -6.44 4.18
C LYS A 152 -27.67 -6.49 4.49
N SER A 153 -28.11 -7.41 5.35
CA SER A 153 -29.51 -7.59 5.73
C SER A 153 -29.66 -7.40 7.24
N PRO A 154 -29.45 -6.18 7.76
CA PRO A 154 -29.65 -5.92 9.18
C PRO A 154 -31.10 -6.23 9.54
N ALA A 155 -31.27 -7.05 10.60
CA ALA A 155 -32.56 -7.43 11.15
C ALA A 155 -33.35 -6.23 11.69
#